data_AF-A0A438NJ69-F1
#
_entry.id   AF-A0A438NJ69-F1
#
_cell.length_a   1.000
_cell.length_b   1.000
_cell.length_c   1.000
_cell.angle_alpha   90.00
_cell.angle_beta   90.00
_cell.angle_gamma   90.00
#
_symmetry.space_group_name_H-M   'P 1'
#
loop_
_entity.id
_entity.type
_entity.pdbx_description
1 polymer ?
#
loop_
_entity_poly.entity_id
_entity_poly.type
_entity_poly.pdbx_seq_one_letter_code
_entity_poly.pdbx_strand_id
1 'polypeptide(L)'
;MAGATAAVTAPAEQTVVAIKNIVRSLKPVVRTPTSAQYKDYRSHNRSKQTPSPYFKPRFTFAREDREKTFGHDLFKQAGIDDPLMPAYPYGKNMAFKEANFGLYGGATIQSGSKISKGRNKGKSLRHWFPNVRIEDVRSEALNMELRIPVTARVMRTIRKCGGLDQYVTGPKPARIKELGLLGWRLRWLVMTSPKMQEIYAKQREKYGLKGKSPIMESFEDVWNDKKRQYQLIQQQEADWQRLKEAAERFERHTSAQWKESGEKGPYRIPKLKTLQDSSPLQLGYPTTLPEYAEEELALPNPQAN
;
A
#
# COMPACT_ATOMS: atom_id res chain seq x y z
N MET A 1 -49.20 -45.96 46.99
CA MET A 1 -49.34 -45.50 45.60
C MET A 1 -48.58 -44.19 45.48
N ALA A 2 -47.60 -44.13 44.55
CA ALA A 2 -46.70 -43.02 44.18
C ALA A 2 -45.72 -42.55 45.31
N GLY A 3 -44.39 -42.61 45.24
CA GLY A 3 -43.44 -42.69 44.11
C GLY A 3 -43.34 -41.33 43.40
N ALA A 4 -42.24 -40.60 43.26
CA ALA A 4 -40.84 -40.82 43.58
C ALA A 4 -40.10 -39.46 43.63
N THR A 5 -38.91 -39.52 44.21
CA THR A 5 -37.85 -38.51 44.42
C THR A 5 -37.56 -37.55 43.26
N ALA A 6 -37.39 -36.27 43.61
CA ALA A 6 -36.81 -35.23 42.75
C ALA A 6 -35.33 -35.51 42.47
N ALA A 7 -34.99 -35.75 41.21
CA ALA A 7 -33.62 -35.92 40.75
C ALA A 7 -33.07 -34.57 40.24
N VAL A 8 -32.08 -34.07 40.96
CA VAL A 8 -31.09 -33.10 40.50
C VAL A 8 -30.27 -33.75 39.39
N THR A 9 -30.34 -33.25 38.15
CA THR A 9 -29.30 -33.46 37.14
C THR A 9 -29.39 -32.35 36.09
N ALA A 10 -28.54 -31.32 36.20
CA ALA A 10 -27.98 -30.70 34.99
C ALA A 10 -26.68 -31.48 34.70
N PRO A 11 -26.29 -31.71 33.43
CA PRO A 11 -25.30 -30.76 32.90
C PRO A 11 -25.21 -30.64 31.36
N ALA A 12 -24.82 -29.44 30.92
CA ALA A 12 -23.72 -29.17 29.98
C ALA A 12 -23.72 -29.64 28.51
N GLU A 13 -24.59 -30.55 28.03
CA GLU A 13 -24.44 -31.04 26.64
C GLU A 13 -25.00 -30.10 25.57
N GLN A 14 -26.04 -29.32 25.88
CA GLN A 14 -26.66 -28.42 24.89
C GLN A 14 -25.88 -27.11 24.70
N THR A 15 -24.98 -26.75 25.63
CA THR A 15 -24.14 -25.56 25.50
C THR A 15 -22.85 -25.80 24.71
N VAL A 16 -22.43 -27.05 24.52
CA VAL A 16 -21.21 -27.40 23.76
C VAL A 16 -21.45 -27.41 22.25
N VAL A 17 -22.69 -27.61 21.78
CA VAL A 17 -23.01 -27.66 20.34
C VAL A 17 -22.99 -26.27 19.68
N ALA A 18 -23.18 -25.20 20.44
CA ALA A 18 -23.14 -23.82 19.93
C ALA A 18 -21.72 -23.23 19.78
N ILE A 19 -20.66 -24.01 20.04
CA ILE A 19 -19.25 -23.55 19.90
C ILE A 19 -18.66 -23.93 18.53
N LYS A 20 -19.41 -24.64 17.67
CA LYS A 20 -18.82 -25.25 16.46
C LYS A 20 -18.60 -24.35 15.25
N ASN A 21 -19.10 -23.11 15.22
CA ASN A 21 -18.85 -22.19 14.10
C ASN A 21 -18.44 -20.79 14.58
N ILE A 22 -17.45 -20.73 15.48
CA ILE A 22 -16.67 -19.49 15.60
C ILE A 22 -15.86 -19.40 14.30
N VAL A 23 -16.31 -18.55 13.38
CA VAL A 23 -15.53 -18.18 12.20
C VAL A 23 -14.25 -17.51 12.69
N ARG A 24 -13.19 -18.31 12.84
CA ARG A 24 -11.83 -17.88 13.24
C ARG A 24 -11.09 -17.15 12.12
N SER A 25 -11.74 -16.86 11.00
CA SER A 25 -11.14 -16.10 9.91
C SER A 25 -11.46 -14.62 10.09
N LEU A 26 -10.42 -13.81 10.25
CA LEU A 26 -10.53 -12.36 10.10
C LEU A 26 -11.18 -12.03 8.75
N LYS A 27 -11.98 -10.95 8.70
CA LYS A 27 -12.51 -10.43 7.42
C LYS A 27 -11.33 -10.24 6.46
N PRO A 28 -11.45 -10.66 5.18
CA PRO A 28 -10.37 -10.48 4.23
C PRO A 28 -10.06 -9.00 4.11
N VAL A 29 -8.81 -8.61 4.34
CA VAL A 29 -8.38 -7.23 4.13
C VAL A 29 -8.49 -6.98 2.63
N VAL A 30 -9.46 -6.15 2.23
CA VAL A 30 -9.80 -5.97 0.80
C VAL A 30 -8.82 -5.01 0.10
N ARG A 31 -8.01 -4.24 0.84
CA ARG A 31 -7.20 -3.14 0.26
C ARG A 31 -5.88 -2.95 0.99
N THR A 32 -4.81 -2.74 0.23
CA THR A 32 -3.51 -2.34 0.79
C THR A 32 -3.38 -0.86 1.11
N PRO A 33 -2.47 -0.49 2.02
CA PRO A 33 -2.03 0.89 2.19
C PRO A 33 -1.51 1.50 0.87
N THR A 34 -0.95 0.70 -0.04
CA THR A 34 -0.53 1.17 -1.38
C THR A 34 -1.71 1.36 -2.34
N SER A 35 -2.75 0.53 -2.28
CA SER A 35 -4.00 0.69 -3.04
C SER A 35 -4.66 2.04 -2.75
N ALA A 36 -4.60 2.51 -1.51
CA ALA A 36 -5.02 3.86 -1.13
C ALA A 36 -4.22 4.96 -1.87
N GLN A 37 -2.89 4.81 -1.95
CA GLN A 37 -2.03 5.75 -2.69
C GLN A 37 -2.40 5.83 -4.19
N TYR A 38 -2.83 4.72 -4.79
CA TYR A 38 -3.29 4.69 -6.18
C TYR A 38 -4.73 5.22 -6.35
N LYS A 39 -5.64 5.00 -5.40
CA LYS A 39 -7.07 5.42 -5.50
C LYS A 39 -7.25 6.93 -5.47
N ASP A 40 -6.45 7.64 -4.69
CA ASP A 40 -6.42 9.12 -4.71
C ASP A 40 -6.18 9.69 -6.10
N TYR A 41 -5.49 8.95 -6.98
CA TYR A 41 -5.23 9.38 -8.34
C TYR A 41 -6.47 9.28 -9.25
N ARG A 42 -7.28 8.23 -9.06
CA ARG A 42 -8.41 7.90 -9.94
C ARG A 42 -9.59 8.86 -9.74
N SER A 43 -9.79 9.39 -8.53
CA SER A 43 -10.89 10.32 -8.21
C SER A 43 -10.70 11.70 -8.86
N HIS A 44 -9.48 12.19 -8.97
CA HIS A 44 -9.17 13.54 -9.50
C HIS A 44 -9.39 13.69 -11.01
N ASN A 45 -9.44 12.58 -11.77
CA ASN A 45 -9.64 12.61 -13.22
C ASN A 45 -11.12 12.45 -13.63
N ARG A 46 -12.01 11.98 -12.74
CA ARG A 46 -13.44 11.80 -13.05
C ARG A 46 -14.26 13.09 -12.88
N SER A 47 -13.88 13.96 -11.93
CA SER A 47 -14.61 15.21 -11.67
C SER A 47 -14.25 16.36 -12.60
N LYS A 48 -13.13 16.26 -13.34
CA LYS A 48 -12.72 17.29 -14.30
C LYS A 48 -13.18 16.93 -15.71
N GLN A 49 -14.38 17.35 -16.07
CA GLN A 49 -14.82 17.52 -17.46
C GLN A 49 -14.08 18.69 -18.14
N THR A 50 -12.78 18.89 -17.87
CA THR A 50 -12.01 19.89 -18.58
C THR A 50 -11.57 19.30 -19.92
N PRO A 51 -11.77 20.00 -21.04
CA PRO A 51 -11.23 19.55 -22.32
C PRO A 51 -9.73 19.33 -22.14
N SER A 52 -9.27 18.16 -22.59
CA SER A 52 -7.85 17.78 -22.57
C SER A 52 -6.98 18.99 -22.87
N PRO A 53 -5.93 19.28 -22.08
CA PRO A 53 -5.00 20.36 -22.42
C PRO A 53 -4.53 20.16 -23.87
N TYR A 54 -4.39 21.27 -24.60
CA TYR A 54 -4.10 21.37 -26.03
C TYR A 54 -2.84 20.60 -26.48
N PHE A 55 -2.06 20.08 -25.52
CA PHE A 55 -0.90 19.25 -25.73
C PHE A 55 -1.03 17.94 -24.92
N LYS A 56 -1.40 16.85 -25.59
CA LYS A 56 -1.17 15.49 -25.08
C LYS A 56 0.29 15.15 -25.36
N PRO A 57 1.15 14.91 -24.36
CA PRO A 57 2.50 14.48 -24.64
C PRO A 57 2.48 13.20 -25.49
N ARG A 58 3.39 13.07 -26.47
CA ARG A 58 3.47 11.89 -27.37
C ARG A 58 3.60 10.54 -26.64
N PHE A 59 3.93 10.55 -25.36
CA PHE A 59 4.08 9.36 -24.51
C PHE A 59 2.81 8.98 -23.72
N THR A 60 1.62 9.50 -24.07
CA THR A 60 0.38 9.04 -23.44
C THR A 60 0.15 7.56 -23.74
N PHE A 61 0.34 6.73 -22.71
CA PHE A 61 0.14 5.30 -22.74
C PHE A 61 -1.29 4.98 -23.19
N ALA A 62 -1.45 4.34 -24.36
CA ALA A 62 -2.75 4.11 -24.95
C ALA A 62 -3.57 3.14 -24.09
N ARG A 63 -4.90 3.12 -24.26
CA ARG A 63 -5.75 2.17 -23.54
C ARG A 63 -5.37 0.73 -23.84
N GLU A 64 -5.09 0.43 -25.10
CA GLU A 64 -4.63 -0.89 -25.57
C GLU A 64 -3.30 -1.30 -24.90
N ASP A 65 -2.35 -0.36 -24.79
CA ASP A 65 -1.08 -0.62 -24.10
C ASP A 65 -1.29 -0.97 -22.62
N ARG A 66 -2.32 -0.38 -21.98
CA ARG A 66 -2.67 -0.66 -20.58
C ARG A 66 -3.21 -2.06 -20.38
N GLU A 67 -3.91 -2.62 -21.35
CA GLU A 67 -4.52 -3.94 -21.22
C GLU A 67 -3.44 -5.03 -21.13
N LYS A 68 -2.35 -4.90 -21.91
CA LYS A 68 -1.21 -5.82 -21.86
C LYS A 68 -0.51 -5.89 -20.50
N THR A 69 -0.50 -4.78 -19.76
CA THR A 69 0.24 -4.68 -18.48
C THR A 69 -0.71 -4.58 -17.29
N PHE A 70 -1.43 -3.47 -17.16
CA PHE A 70 -2.33 -3.23 -16.03
C PHE A 70 -3.62 -4.05 -16.08
N GLY A 71 -4.01 -4.52 -17.27
CA GLY A 71 -5.15 -5.42 -17.46
C GLY A 71 -4.87 -6.86 -17.06
N HIS A 72 -3.60 -7.25 -16.92
CA HIS A 72 -3.22 -8.60 -16.52
C HIS A 72 -3.64 -8.90 -15.07
N ASP A 73 -4.06 -10.14 -14.81
CA ASP A 73 -4.66 -10.51 -13.53
C ASP A 73 -3.68 -10.38 -12.35
N LEU A 74 -2.41 -10.73 -12.56
CA LEU A 74 -1.34 -10.50 -11.58
C LEU A 74 -1.27 -9.02 -11.16
N PHE A 75 -1.37 -8.10 -12.12
CA PHE A 75 -1.40 -6.69 -11.77
C PHE A 75 -2.69 -6.38 -11.04
N LYS A 76 -3.88 -6.72 -11.56
CA LYS A 76 -5.15 -6.42 -10.86
C LYS A 76 -5.12 -6.83 -9.38
N GLN A 77 -4.65 -8.04 -9.10
CA GLN A 77 -4.46 -8.58 -7.76
C GLN A 77 -3.46 -7.74 -6.96
N ALA A 78 -2.22 -7.59 -7.46
CA ALA A 78 -1.20 -6.80 -6.80
C ALA A 78 -1.53 -5.30 -6.84
N GLY A 79 -2.06 -4.74 -5.77
CA GLY A 79 -2.17 -3.29 -5.58
C GLY A 79 -3.56 -2.68 -5.62
N ILE A 80 -4.61 -3.44 -5.93
CA ILE A 80 -5.98 -3.04 -5.57
C ILE A 80 -6.50 -3.92 -4.43
N ASP A 81 -6.25 -5.23 -4.52
CA ASP A 81 -6.90 -6.27 -3.72
C ASP A 81 -5.95 -7.10 -2.84
N ASP A 82 -4.67 -7.23 -3.19
CA ASP A 82 -3.71 -8.00 -2.39
C ASP A 82 -3.37 -7.24 -1.11
N PRO A 83 -3.86 -7.64 0.08
CA PRO A 83 -3.62 -6.96 1.36
C PRO A 83 -2.18 -7.02 1.86
N LEU A 84 -1.38 -7.95 1.33
CA LEU A 84 -0.05 -8.25 1.84
C LEU A 84 1.01 -7.32 1.21
N MET A 85 0.68 -6.65 0.10
CA MET A 85 1.64 -5.76 -0.56
C MET A 85 1.96 -4.53 0.30
N PRO A 86 3.25 -4.29 0.66
CA PRO A 86 3.64 -3.19 1.53
C PRO A 86 3.48 -1.82 0.85
N ALA A 87 3.24 -0.80 1.68
CA ALA A 87 3.26 0.61 1.28
C ALA A 87 4.61 0.98 0.63
N TYR A 88 4.58 1.73 -0.48
CA TYR A 88 5.82 2.27 -1.02
C TYR A 88 6.41 3.31 -0.06
N PRO A 89 7.68 3.18 0.39
CA PRO A 89 8.23 4.02 1.46
C PRO A 89 8.24 5.52 1.16
N TYR A 90 8.41 5.91 -0.10
CA TYR A 90 8.51 7.32 -0.50
C TYR A 90 7.19 7.90 -1.02
N GLY A 91 6.12 7.09 -1.07
CA GLY A 91 4.82 7.52 -1.54
C GLY A 91 4.77 7.94 -3.02
N LYS A 92 3.61 8.47 -3.42
CA LYS A 92 3.29 8.87 -4.79
C LYS A 92 3.99 10.16 -5.21
N ASN A 93 4.44 10.21 -6.46
CA ASN A 93 4.98 11.43 -7.04
C ASN A 93 3.85 12.43 -7.30
N MET A 94 3.92 13.59 -6.63
CA MET A 94 2.93 14.67 -6.75
C MET A 94 3.23 15.67 -7.87
N ALA A 95 4.51 15.92 -8.14
CA ALA A 95 4.94 16.88 -9.14
C ALA A 95 4.81 16.33 -10.57
N PHE A 96 5.15 15.06 -10.77
CA PHE A 96 5.06 14.41 -12.07
C PHE A 96 4.24 13.12 -11.96
N LYS A 97 2.95 13.27 -12.21
CA LYS A 97 1.91 12.29 -11.94
C LYS A 97 2.00 11.06 -12.85
N GLU A 98 2.39 11.27 -14.10
CA GLU A 98 2.60 10.23 -15.11
C GLU A 98 3.70 9.26 -14.69
N ALA A 99 4.71 9.72 -13.95
CA ALA A 99 5.80 8.87 -13.48
C ALA A 99 5.35 7.74 -12.54
N ASN A 100 4.17 7.85 -11.93
CA ASN A 100 3.63 6.79 -11.08
C ASN A 100 3.19 5.53 -11.87
N PHE A 101 3.01 5.65 -13.19
CA PHE A 101 2.52 4.58 -14.08
C PHE A 101 3.62 3.98 -14.97
N GLY A 102 4.89 4.27 -14.70
CA GLY A 102 5.99 3.76 -15.50
C GLY A 102 7.31 3.69 -14.74
N LEU A 103 8.38 3.36 -15.47
CA LEU A 103 9.73 3.30 -14.92
C LEU A 103 10.54 4.52 -15.37
N TYR A 104 10.51 5.56 -14.53
CA TYR A 104 11.13 6.85 -14.83
C TYR A 104 12.51 7.05 -14.20
N GLY A 105 12.90 6.22 -13.22
CA GLY A 105 14.23 6.28 -12.63
C GLY A 105 14.51 7.60 -11.91
N GLY A 106 13.47 8.16 -11.27
CA GLY A 106 13.53 9.47 -10.62
C GLY A 106 13.54 10.67 -11.58
N ALA A 107 13.45 10.47 -12.90
CA ALA A 107 13.37 11.57 -13.86
C ALA A 107 12.03 12.31 -13.74
N THR A 108 12.09 13.64 -13.62
CA THR A 108 10.94 14.54 -13.54
C THR A 108 10.99 15.60 -14.64
N ILE A 109 9.87 16.27 -14.85
CA ILE A 109 9.82 17.44 -15.74
C ILE A 109 10.61 18.57 -15.09
N GLN A 110 11.55 19.14 -15.84
CA GLN A 110 12.26 20.34 -15.40
C GLN A 110 11.62 21.57 -16.05
N SER A 111 11.52 22.67 -15.31
CA SER A 111 11.09 23.98 -15.80
C SER A 111 12.25 24.96 -15.80
N GLY A 112 12.22 25.93 -16.70
CA GLY A 112 13.21 27.00 -16.73
C GLY A 112 12.97 27.96 -17.88
N SER A 113 13.89 28.90 -18.05
CA SER A 113 13.72 29.99 -19.03
C SER A 113 14.59 29.78 -20.26
N LYS A 114 13.99 29.85 -21.44
CA LYS A 114 14.69 30.11 -22.70
C LYS A 114 15.15 31.57 -22.68
N ILE A 115 16.44 31.80 -22.85
CA ILE A 115 17.04 33.14 -22.91
C ILE A 115 17.25 33.47 -24.38
N SER A 116 16.73 34.61 -24.83
CA SER A 116 16.96 35.11 -26.19
C SER A 116 18.42 35.57 -26.36
N LYS A 117 18.96 35.40 -27.57
CA LYS A 117 20.33 35.82 -27.92
C LYS A 117 20.46 37.32 -28.23
N GLY A 118 19.35 38.07 -28.22
CA GLY A 118 19.32 39.50 -28.56
C GLY A 118 19.86 40.41 -27.45
N ARG A 119 19.98 41.70 -27.76
CA ARG A 119 20.45 42.75 -26.83
C ARG A 119 19.60 42.79 -25.55
N ASN A 120 18.29 42.69 -25.71
CA ASN A 120 17.35 42.53 -24.62
C ASN A 120 17.24 41.04 -24.36
N LYS A 121 17.92 40.52 -23.33
CA LYS A 121 17.95 39.10 -22.91
C LYS A 121 16.57 38.65 -22.39
N GLY A 122 15.53 38.72 -23.23
CA GLY A 122 14.17 38.32 -22.93
C GLY A 122 14.12 36.85 -22.50
N LYS A 123 13.30 36.58 -21.48
CA LYS A 123 13.13 35.26 -20.86
C LYS A 123 11.74 34.73 -21.21
N SER A 124 11.67 33.54 -21.79
CA SER A 124 10.41 32.82 -22.03
C SER A 124 10.43 31.48 -21.30
N LEU A 125 9.34 31.09 -20.64
CA LEU A 125 9.28 29.81 -19.93
C LEU A 125 9.33 28.63 -20.90
N ARG A 126 9.96 27.55 -20.48
CA ARG A 126 9.98 26.26 -21.19
C ARG A 126 10.04 25.09 -20.21
N HIS A 127 9.71 23.92 -20.72
CA HIS A 127 9.78 22.66 -19.99
C HIS A 127 10.69 21.66 -20.71
N TRP A 128 11.41 20.86 -19.95
CA TRP A 128 12.18 19.72 -20.45
C TRP A 128 11.53 18.43 -19.96
N PHE A 129 11.05 17.65 -20.93
CA PHE A 129 10.50 16.34 -20.67
C PHE A 129 11.59 15.27 -20.73
N PRO A 130 11.54 14.25 -19.87
CA PRO A 130 12.40 13.08 -20.02
C PRO A 130 12.07 12.33 -21.33
N ASN A 131 13.05 11.66 -21.90
CA ASN A 131 12.87 10.83 -23.10
C ASN A 131 12.18 9.50 -22.71
N VAL A 132 10.85 9.53 -22.66
CA VAL A 132 9.98 8.38 -22.34
C VAL A 132 9.60 7.67 -23.62
N ARG A 133 9.70 6.35 -23.61
CA ARG A 133 9.25 5.45 -24.67
C ARG A 133 8.35 4.39 -24.10
N ILE A 134 7.41 3.91 -24.90
CA ILE A 134 6.60 2.75 -24.55
C ILE A 134 7.33 1.56 -25.15
N GLU A 135 7.86 0.72 -24.28
CA GLU A 135 8.71 -0.42 -24.66
C GLU A 135 8.13 -1.68 -24.05
N ASP A 136 8.29 -2.79 -24.76
CA ASP A 136 7.93 -4.11 -24.29
C ASP A 136 9.14 -4.70 -23.55
N VAL A 137 8.97 -5.02 -22.27
CA VAL A 137 10.04 -5.48 -21.37
C VAL A 137 9.66 -6.83 -20.77
N ARG A 138 10.45 -7.85 -21.07
CA ARG A 138 10.26 -9.21 -20.55
C ARG A 138 10.71 -9.35 -19.09
N SER A 139 9.86 -9.97 -18.27
CA SER A 139 10.19 -10.47 -16.93
C SER A 139 10.32 -11.98 -16.98
N GLU A 140 11.46 -12.50 -16.52
CA GLU A 140 11.77 -13.94 -16.51
C GLU A 140 11.06 -14.65 -15.35
N ALA A 141 11.01 -13.96 -14.20
CA ALA A 141 10.36 -14.38 -12.98
C ALA A 141 8.84 -14.56 -13.18
N LEU A 142 8.21 -13.59 -13.84
CA LEU A 142 6.77 -13.63 -14.17
C LEU A 142 6.46 -14.37 -15.48
N ASN A 143 7.50 -14.69 -16.28
CA ASN A 143 7.38 -15.29 -17.61
C ASN A 143 6.41 -14.54 -18.54
N MET A 144 6.42 -13.20 -18.48
CA MET A 144 5.52 -12.37 -19.27
C MET A 144 6.25 -11.15 -19.83
N GLU A 145 5.69 -10.60 -20.91
CA GLU A 145 6.16 -9.36 -21.52
C GLU A 145 5.26 -8.20 -21.09
N LEU A 146 5.89 -7.13 -20.61
CA LEU A 146 5.21 -5.99 -20.03
C LEU A 146 5.43 -4.77 -20.90
N ARG A 147 4.34 -4.22 -21.43
CA ARG A 147 4.38 -2.95 -22.17
C ARG A 147 4.32 -1.79 -21.19
N ILE A 148 5.39 -1.03 -21.00
CA ILE A 148 5.44 0.00 -19.95
C ILE A 148 6.08 1.28 -20.51
N PRO A 149 5.64 2.48 -20.08
CA PRO A 149 6.41 3.69 -20.32
C PRO A 149 7.70 3.66 -19.50
N VAL A 150 8.83 3.64 -20.20
CA VAL A 150 10.18 3.60 -19.62
C VAL A 150 11.02 4.72 -20.21
N THR A 151 11.83 5.38 -19.37
CA THR A 151 12.80 6.36 -19.88
C THR A 151 13.99 5.65 -20.54
N ALA A 152 14.57 6.26 -21.59
CA ALA A 152 15.73 5.68 -22.28
C ALA A 152 16.91 5.39 -21.32
N ARG A 153 17.11 6.23 -20.29
CA ARG A 153 18.11 6.02 -19.23
C ARG A 153 17.82 4.74 -18.43
N VAL A 154 16.56 4.51 -18.07
CA VAL A 154 16.16 3.32 -17.32
C VAL A 154 16.27 2.07 -18.19
N MET A 155 15.85 2.11 -19.46
CA MET A 155 16.05 0.98 -20.39
C MET A 155 17.52 0.56 -20.49
N ARG A 156 18.44 1.52 -20.59
CA ARG A 156 19.88 1.23 -20.55
C ARG A 156 20.30 0.57 -19.22
N THR A 157 19.71 1.00 -18.11
CA THR A 157 20.03 0.47 -16.78
C THR A 157 19.47 -0.93 -16.58
N ILE A 158 18.27 -1.22 -17.10
CA ILE A 158 17.69 -2.57 -17.13
C ILE A 158 18.63 -3.53 -17.87
N ARG A 159 19.09 -3.14 -19.07
CA ARG A 159 20.07 -3.92 -19.84
C ARG A 159 21.38 -4.11 -19.07
N LYS A 160 21.89 -3.08 -18.39
CA LYS A 160 23.10 -3.16 -17.57
C LYS A 160 22.95 -4.08 -16.35
N CYS A 161 21.76 -4.11 -15.74
CA CYS A 161 21.45 -4.99 -14.61
C CYS A 161 21.26 -6.46 -15.04
N GLY A 162 21.11 -6.73 -16.34
CA GLY A 162 20.88 -8.07 -16.88
C GLY A 162 19.40 -8.45 -17.02
N GLY A 163 18.47 -7.51 -16.83
CA GLY A 163 17.04 -7.79 -16.93
C GLY A 163 16.17 -6.85 -16.09
N LEU A 164 14.85 -6.94 -16.29
CA LEU A 164 13.88 -6.16 -15.53
C LEU A 164 13.84 -6.61 -14.07
N ASP A 165 13.87 -7.91 -13.82
CA ASP A 165 13.71 -8.47 -12.48
C ASP A 165 14.88 -8.06 -11.58
N GLN A 166 16.10 -8.09 -12.10
CA GLN A 166 17.32 -7.62 -11.43
C GLN A 166 17.32 -6.11 -11.23
N TYR A 167 16.77 -5.34 -12.18
CA TYR A 167 16.61 -3.89 -12.03
C TYR A 167 15.70 -3.55 -10.85
N VAL A 168 14.59 -4.27 -10.73
CA VAL A 168 13.52 -4.01 -9.75
C VAL A 168 13.88 -4.54 -8.35
N THR A 169 14.53 -5.70 -8.26
CA THR A 169 14.97 -6.31 -7.00
C THR A 169 16.26 -5.71 -6.44
N GLY A 170 16.82 -4.68 -7.08
CA GLY A 170 18.04 -4.01 -6.65
C GLY A 170 17.99 -3.52 -5.19
N PRO A 171 18.96 -3.91 -4.34
CA PRO A 171 18.88 -3.66 -2.89
C PRO A 171 19.21 -2.21 -2.49
N LYS A 172 19.87 -1.44 -3.37
CA LYS A 172 20.35 -0.09 -3.03
C LYS A 172 19.18 0.86 -2.73
N PRO A 173 19.25 1.70 -1.69
CA PRO A 173 18.16 2.63 -1.35
C PRO A 173 17.88 3.64 -2.46
N ALA A 174 18.90 4.04 -3.23
CA ALA A 174 18.74 4.86 -4.42
C ALA A 174 17.83 4.17 -5.47
N ARG A 175 17.99 2.85 -5.65
CA ARG A 175 17.13 2.09 -6.57
C ARG A 175 15.68 2.09 -6.08
N ILE A 176 15.45 1.92 -4.78
CA ILE A 176 14.11 1.97 -4.20
C ILE A 176 13.43 3.30 -4.52
N LYS A 177 14.12 4.43 -4.36
CA LYS A 177 13.62 5.77 -4.72
C LYS A 177 13.30 5.90 -6.21
N GLU A 178 14.12 5.30 -7.08
CA GLU A 178 14.01 5.36 -8.54
C GLU A 178 12.83 4.53 -9.11
N LEU A 179 12.37 3.50 -8.39
CA LEU A 179 11.30 2.60 -8.85
C LEU A 179 9.96 3.30 -9.02
N GLY A 180 9.64 4.23 -8.11
CA GLY A 180 8.30 4.80 -8.00
C GLY A 180 7.24 3.73 -7.67
N LEU A 181 5.98 4.11 -7.82
CA LEU A 181 4.84 3.25 -7.45
C LEU A 181 4.76 1.97 -8.30
N LEU A 182 4.81 2.12 -9.63
CA LEU A 182 4.77 0.97 -10.53
C LEU A 182 5.97 0.04 -10.29
N GLY A 183 7.18 0.58 -10.16
CA GLY A 183 8.36 -0.25 -9.92
C GLY A 183 8.29 -0.96 -8.57
N TRP A 184 7.68 -0.35 -7.55
CA TRP A 184 7.45 -1.00 -6.27
C TRP A 184 6.45 -2.16 -6.37
N ARG A 185 5.37 -1.98 -7.13
CA ARG A 185 4.40 -3.04 -7.42
C ARG A 185 5.00 -4.18 -8.22
N LEU A 186 5.81 -3.87 -9.24
CA LEU A 186 6.60 -4.88 -9.96
C LEU A 186 7.53 -5.64 -9.01
N ARG A 187 8.16 -4.93 -8.07
CA ARG A 187 9.07 -5.55 -7.11
C ARG A 187 8.37 -6.58 -6.26
N TRP A 188 7.19 -6.21 -5.76
CA TRP A 188 6.34 -7.13 -5.02
C TRP A 188 6.03 -8.38 -5.83
N LEU A 189 5.49 -8.21 -7.05
CA LEU A 189 5.15 -9.32 -7.95
C LEU A 189 6.35 -10.23 -8.26
N VAL A 190 7.50 -9.65 -8.57
CA VAL A 190 8.71 -10.41 -8.87
C VAL A 190 9.17 -11.17 -7.63
N MET A 191 9.12 -10.56 -6.45
CA MET A 191 9.54 -11.20 -5.19
C MET A 191 8.58 -12.30 -4.72
N THR A 192 7.29 -12.19 -5.01
CA THR A 192 6.28 -13.22 -4.70
C THR A 192 6.20 -14.34 -5.73
N SER A 193 6.85 -14.19 -6.88
CA SER A 193 6.87 -15.23 -7.91
C SER A 193 7.61 -16.49 -7.42
N PRO A 194 7.15 -17.70 -7.80
CA PRO A 194 7.75 -18.96 -7.33
C PRO A 194 9.21 -19.10 -7.80
N LYS A 195 9.50 -18.73 -9.05
CA LYS A 195 10.86 -18.76 -9.60
C LYS A 195 11.84 -17.93 -8.77
N MET A 196 11.45 -16.72 -8.37
CA MET A 196 12.31 -15.84 -7.58
C MET A 196 12.44 -16.31 -6.13
N GLN A 197 11.38 -16.90 -5.57
CA GLN A 197 11.42 -17.48 -4.23
C GLN A 197 12.38 -18.65 -4.13
N GLU A 198 12.42 -19.54 -5.13
CA GLU A 198 13.41 -20.61 -5.20
C GLU A 198 14.85 -20.07 -5.25
N ILE A 199 15.07 -19.01 -6.04
CA ILE A 199 16.38 -18.34 -6.11
C ILE A 199 16.76 -17.78 -4.73
N TYR A 200 15.83 -17.11 -4.04
CA TYR A 200 16.09 -16.58 -2.71
C TYR A 200 16.27 -17.66 -1.64
N ALA A 201 15.56 -18.79 -1.72
CA ALA A 201 15.77 -19.93 -0.83
C ALA A 201 17.20 -20.47 -0.95
N LYS A 202 17.66 -20.73 -2.18
CA LYS A 202 19.04 -21.14 -2.46
C LYS A 202 20.08 -20.11 -1.97
N GLN A 203 19.80 -18.82 -2.14
CA GLN A 203 20.66 -17.76 -1.61
C GLN A 203 20.72 -17.78 -0.08
N ARG A 204 19.58 -17.96 0.60
CA ARG A 204 19.53 -18.04 2.07
C ARG A 204 20.33 -19.23 2.60
N GLU A 205 20.18 -20.41 1.99
CA GLU A 205 20.95 -21.60 2.31
C GLU A 205 22.45 -21.34 2.16
N LYS A 206 22.86 -20.73 1.05
CA LYS A 206 24.26 -20.34 0.80
C LYS A 206 24.81 -19.38 1.86
N TYR A 207 23.99 -18.47 2.38
CA TYR A 207 24.37 -17.53 3.44
C TYR A 207 24.13 -18.06 4.86
N GLY A 208 23.67 -19.31 5.02
CA GLY A 208 23.38 -19.90 6.34
C GLY A 208 22.23 -19.25 7.10
N LEU A 209 21.32 -18.55 6.40
CA LEU A 209 20.16 -17.91 7.01
C LEU A 209 19.08 -18.96 7.30
N LYS A 210 18.86 -19.25 8.57
CA LYS A 210 17.82 -20.20 9.02
C LYS A 210 16.41 -19.60 8.89
N GLY A 211 15.43 -20.46 8.62
CA GLY A 211 14.00 -20.10 8.57
C GLY A 211 13.49 -19.74 7.17
N LYS A 212 12.16 -19.60 7.07
CA LYS A 212 11.48 -19.22 5.83
C LYS A 212 11.85 -17.79 5.42
N SER A 213 11.55 -17.42 4.17
CA SER A 213 11.73 -16.03 3.74
C SER A 213 10.64 -15.14 4.37
N PRO A 214 10.91 -13.87 4.71
CA PRO A 214 9.89 -12.98 5.28
C PRO A 214 8.61 -12.82 4.43
N ILE A 215 8.69 -13.12 3.14
CA ILE A 215 7.56 -13.08 2.21
C ILE A 215 6.69 -14.34 2.33
N MET A 216 7.29 -15.47 2.72
CA MET A 216 6.64 -16.78 2.88
C MET A 216 6.35 -17.15 4.33
N GLU A 217 6.92 -16.43 5.28
CA GLU A 217 6.67 -16.62 6.72
C GLU A 217 5.20 -16.33 7.02
N SER A 218 4.54 -17.26 7.72
CA SER A 218 3.20 -17.01 8.24
C SER A 218 3.27 -16.18 9.52
N PHE A 219 2.13 -15.62 9.94
CA PHE A 219 2.06 -14.92 11.22
C PHE A 219 2.45 -15.83 12.39
N GLU A 220 2.03 -17.10 12.38
CA GLU A 220 2.38 -18.05 13.44
C GLU A 220 3.89 -18.27 13.52
N ASP A 221 4.58 -18.40 12.39
CA ASP A 221 6.04 -18.59 12.35
C ASP A 221 6.76 -17.43 13.05
N VAL A 222 6.31 -16.20 12.82
CA VAL A 222 6.91 -14.99 13.41
C VAL A 222 6.54 -14.83 14.88
N TRP A 223 5.28 -15.08 15.24
CA TRP A 223 4.76 -14.92 16.60
C TRP A 223 5.31 -15.97 17.57
N ASN A 224 5.61 -17.18 17.09
CA ASN A 224 6.21 -18.24 17.88
C ASN A 224 7.69 -17.98 18.22
N ASP A 225 8.41 -17.18 17.41
CA ASP A 225 9.78 -16.75 17.73
C ASP A 225 9.76 -15.63 18.78
N LYS A 226 9.94 -15.99 20.06
CA LYS A 226 9.91 -15.07 21.20
C LYS A 226 10.75 -13.80 21.00
N LYS A 227 11.91 -13.91 20.33
CA LYS A 227 12.78 -12.76 20.09
C LYS A 227 12.16 -11.78 19.11
N ARG A 228 11.59 -12.29 18.00
CA ARG A 228 10.89 -11.47 17.01
C ARG A 228 9.59 -10.93 17.56
N GLN A 229 8.84 -11.74 18.31
CA GLN A 229 7.63 -11.32 19.01
C GLN A 229 7.90 -10.10 19.89
N TYR A 230 8.96 -10.14 20.70
CA TYR A 230 9.36 -8.99 21.53
C TYR A 230 9.70 -7.76 20.68
N GLN A 231 10.46 -7.93 19.58
CA GLN A 231 10.78 -6.81 18.68
C GLN A 231 9.54 -6.17 18.05
N LEU A 232 8.58 -6.98 17.62
CA LEU A 232 7.32 -6.50 17.05
C LEU A 232 6.48 -5.76 18.08
N ILE A 233 6.42 -6.28 19.31
CA ILE A 233 5.76 -5.61 20.43
C ILE A 233 6.40 -4.24 20.70
N GLN A 234 7.72 -4.16 20.73
CA GLN A 234 8.44 -2.90 20.92
C GLN A 234 8.19 -1.90 19.78
N GLN A 235 8.15 -2.36 18.53
CA GLN A 235 7.79 -1.52 17.38
C GLN A 235 6.35 -1.02 17.49
N GLN A 236 5.41 -1.89 17.86
CA GLN A 236 4.01 -1.54 18.05
C GLN A 236 3.84 -0.52 19.19
N GLU A 237 4.55 -0.66 20.31
CA GLU A 237 4.56 0.30 21.40
C GLU A 237 5.12 1.66 20.95
N ALA A 238 6.24 1.67 20.23
CA ALA A 238 6.84 2.90 19.71
C ALA A 238 5.90 3.63 18.73
N ASP A 239 5.26 2.89 17.82
CA ASP A 239 4.27 3.45 16.89
C ASP A 239 3.04 3.98 17.63
N TRP A 240 2.59 3.29 18.69
CA TRP A 240 1.50 3.75 19.55
C TRP A 240 1.85 5.04 20.30
N GLN A 241 3.06 5.14 20.85
CA GLN A 241 3.57 6.37 21.47
C GLN A 241 3.64 7.52 20.47
N ARG A 242 4.14 7.25 19.26
CA ARG A 242 4.17 8.26 18.20
C ARG A 242 2.77 8.77 17.83
N LEU A 243 1.76 7.89 17.83
CA LEU A 243 0.37 8.28 17.61
C LEU A 243 -0.17 9.13 18.77
N LYS A 244 0.16 8.80 20.02
CA LYS A 244 -0.16 9.63 21.21
C LYS A 244 0.41 11.03 21.07
N GLU A 245 1.71 11.13 20.80
CA GLU A 245 2.39 12.42 20.60
C GLU A 245 1.78 13.22 19.44
N ALA A 246 1.45 12.56 18.33
CA ALA A 246 0.83 13.20 17.18
C ALA A 246 -0.57 13.74 17.51
N ALA A 247 -1.37 13.00 18.28
CA ALA A 247 -2.67 13.41 18.77
C ALA A 247 -2.56 14.62 19.71
N GLU A 248 -1.66 14.57 20.71
CA GLU A 248 -1.41 15.70 21.60
C GLU A 248 -0.98 16.96 20.85
N ARG A 249 -0.09 16.81 19.85
CA ARG A 249 0.34 17.93 19.01
C ARG A 249 -0.84 18.53 18.24
N PHE A 250 -1.73 17.71 17.70
CA PHE A 250 -2.94 18.17 17.01
C PHE A 250 -3.91 18.90 17.96
N GLU A 251 -4.11 18.40 19.17
CA GLU A 251 -4.93 19.05 20.20
C GLU A 251 -4.37 20.42 20.57
N ARG A 252 -3.06 20.51 20.85
CA ARG A 252 -2.37 21.79 21.14
C ARG A 252 -2.54 22.78 19.99
N HIS A 253 -2.29 22.36 18.75
CA HIS A 253 -2.44 23.19 17.57
C HIS A 253 -3.86 23.74 17.42
N THR A 254 -4.87 22.86 17.49
CA THR A 254 -6.28 23.25 17.32
C THR A 254 -6.74 24.19 18.44
N SER A 255 -6.32 23.92 19.68
CA SER A 255 -6.63 24.79 20.82
C SER A 255 -6.03 26.20 20.69
N ALA A 256 -4.82 26.30 20.11
CA ALA A 256 -4.18 27.59 19.86
C ALA A 256 -4.91 28.37 18.75
N GLN A 257 -5.24 27.71 17.64
CA GLN A 257 -5.98 28.31 16.53
C GLN A 257 -7.39 28.78 16.93
N TRP A 258 -8.07 28.04 17.81
CA TRP A 258 -9.37 28.46 18.35
C TRP A 258 -9.27 29.76 19.17
N LYS A 259 -8.26 29.86 20.04
CA LYS A 259 -8.00 31.08 20.83
C LYS A 259 -7.68 32.27 19.93
N GLU A 260 -6.88 32.05 18.89
CA GLU A 260 -6.50 33.07 17.91
C GLU A 260 -7.70 33.58 17.11
N SER A 261 -8.67 32.72 16.81
CA SER A 261 -9.89 33.06 16.06
C SER A 261 -10.89 33.92 16.86
N GLY A 262 -10.63 34.21 18.14
CA GLY A 262 -11.44 35.12 18.95
C GLY A 262 -12.79 34.56 19.42
N GLU A 263 -12.98 33.24 19.34
CA GLU A 263 -14.18 32.57 19.82
C GLU A 263 -14.25 32.63 21.37
N LYS A 264 -15.38 33.11 21.90
CA LYS A 264 -15.56 33.39 23.35
C LYS A 264 -15.84 32.14 24.19
N GLY A 265 -16.10 30.99 23.57
CA GLY A 265 -16.42 29.73 24.25
C GLY A 265 -15.19 28.82 24.43
N PRO A 266 -15.12 28.02 25.50
CA PRO A 266 -14.05 27.02 25.65
C PRO A 266 -14.20 25.92 24.59
N TYR A 267 -13.17 25.73 23.75
CA TYR A 267 -13.15 24.66 22.75
C TYR A 267 -13.09 23.29 23.43
N ARG A 268 -14.18 22.52 23.35
CA ARG A 268 -14.25 21.17 23.91
C ARG A 268 -13.97 20.14 22.82
N ILE A 269 -12.68 19.84 22.62
CA ILE A 269 -12.27 18.70 21.79
C ILE A 269 -12.82 17.43 22.46
N PRO A 270 -13.52 16.53 21.74
CA PRO A 270 -13.72 15.18 22.24
C PRO A 270 -12.33 14.54 22.36
N LYS A 271 -11.77 14.54 23.58
CA LYS A 271 -10.47 13.93 23.87
C LYS A 271 -10.47 12.53 23.27
N LEU A 272 -9.40 12.16 22.57
CA LEU A 272 -9.18 10.79 22.12
C LEU A 272 -8.81 9.91 23.32
N LYS A 273 -9.73 9.78 24.28
CA LYS A 273 -9.56 9.08 25.56
C LYS A 273 -9.07 7.66 25.35
N THR A 274 -9.62 6.98 24.35
CA THR A 274 -9.26 5.60 23.98
C THR A 274 -7.77 5.43 23.68
N LEU A 275 -7.12 6.43 23.09
CA LEU A 275 -5.70 6.38 22.74
C LEU A 275 -4.82 6.59 23.97
N GLN A 276 -5.23 7.47 24.89
CA GLN A 276 -4.49 7.82 26.10
C GLN A 276 -4.61 6.73 27.18
N ASP A 277 -5.79 6.15 27.33
CA ASP A 277 -6.16 5.26 28.44
C ASP A 277 -5.65 3.81 28.28
N SER A 278 -5.24 3.39 27.07
CA SER A 278 -4.87 1.99 26.81
C SER A 278 -3.57 1.84 26.01
N SER A 279 -2.83 0.75 26.28
CA SER A 279 -1.77 0.22 25.42
C SER A 279 -2.30 -0.98 24.64
N PRO A 280 -1.89 -1.23 23.38
CA PRO A 280 -2.30 -2.40 22.61
C PRO A 280 -2.07 -3.74 23.32
N LEU A 281 -1.10 -3.82 24.24
CA LEU A 281 -0.82 -5.01 25.04
C LEU A 281 -1.77 -5.20 26.22
N GLN A 282 -2.39 -4.11 26.69
CA GLN A 282 -3.37 -4.12 27.79
C GLN A 282 -4.79 -4.32 27.28
N LEU A 283 -5.02 -4.11 25.97
CA LEU A 283 -6.26 -4.47 25.32
C LEU A 283 -6.34 -6.00 25.28
N GLY A 284 -7.20 -6.58 26.12
CA GLY A 284 -7.58 -7.98 25.98
C GLY A 284 -8.10 -8.26 24.58
N TYR A 285 -7.89 -9.48 24.07
CA TYR A 285 -8.53 -9.88 22.82
C TYR A 285 -10.04 -9.67 22.94
N PRO A 286 -10.70 -9.15 21.90
CA PRO A 286 -12.15 -8.97 21.94
C PRO A 286 -12.80 -10.32 22.21
N THR A 287 -13.50 -10.43 23.34
CA THR A 287 -14.27 -11.64 23.72
C THR A 287 -15.44 -11.87 22.77
N THR A 288 -15.91 -10.81 22.13
CA THR A 288 -16.93 -10.82 21.08
C THR A 288 -16.44 -10.02 19.88
N LEU A 289 -16.57 -10.57 18.67
CA LEU A 289 -16.34 -9.79 17.45
C LEU A 289 -17.40 -8.69 17.38
N PRO A 290 -17.05 -7.45 17.04
CA PRO A 290 -18.06 -6.41 16.85
C PRO A 290 -19.01 -6.86 15.74
N GLU A 291 -20.28 -7.05 16.10
CA GLU A 291 -21.38 -7.10 15.15
C GLU A 291 -21.40 -5.73 14.47
N TYR A 292 -20.77 -5.64 13.29
CA TYR A 292 -21.01 -4.52 12.41
C TYR A 292 -22.49 -4.61 12.04
N ALA A 293 -23.27 -3.59 12.38
CA ALA A 293 -24.64 -3.48 11.91
C ALA A 293 -24.64 -3.71 10.39
N GLU A 294 -25.40 -4.70 9.94
CA GLU A 294 -25.48 -5.12 8.53
C GLU A 294 -25.86 -3.94 7.60
N GLU A 295 -26.37 -2.85 8.18
CA GLU A 295 -26.73 -1.59 7.51
C GLU A 295 -25.57 -0.89 6.78
N GLU A 296 -24.31 -1.00 7.24
CA GLU A 296 -23.17 -0.36 6.56
C GLU A 296 -22.56 -1.21 5.43
N LEU A 297 -23.00 -2.47 5.28
CA LEU A 297 -22.47 -3.44 4.32
C LEU A 297 -23.49 -3.87 3.25
N ALA A 298 -24.54 -3.07 3.03
CA ALA A 298 -25.47 -3.28 1.94
C ALA A 298 -24.75 -3.16 0.59
N LEU A 299 -24.37 -4.31 0.02
CA LEU A 299 -24.02 -4.42 -1.39
C LEU A 299 -25.26 -3.99 -2.19
N PRO A 300 -25.12 -3.14 -3.22
CA PRO A 300 -26.26 -2.77 -4.06
C PRO A 300 -26.86 -4.03 -4.67
N ASN A 301 -28.16 -4.25 -4.41
CA ASN A 301 -28.92 -5.36 -4.96
C ASN A 301 -28.79 -5.34 -6.49
N PRO A 302 -28.26 -6.39 -7.14
CA PRO A 302 -28.09 -6.43 -8.60
C PRO A 302 -29.42 -6.54 -9.38
N GLN A 303 -30.56 -6.56 -8.70
CA GLN A 303 -31.90 -6.65 -9.30
C GLN A 303 -32.76 -5.39 -9.10
N ALA A 304 -32.20 -4.29 -8.62
CA ALA A 304 -32.91 -3.01 -8.65
C ALA A 304 -32.70 -2.32 -10.01
N ASN A 305 -33.42 -2.82 -11.02
CA ASN A 305 -33.87 -2.06 -12.20
C ASN A 305 -35.38 -1.87 -12.09
#